data_AF-A0A7I8JKQ4-F1
#
_entry.id   AF-A0A7I8JKQ4-F1
#
_cell.length_a   1.000
_cell.length_b   1.000
_cell.length_c   1.000
_cell.angle_alpha   90.00
_cell.angle_beta   90.00
_cell.angle_gamma   90.00
#
_symmetry.space_group_name_H-M   'P 1'
#
loop_
_entity.id
_entity.type
_entity.pdbx_description
1 polymer ?
#
loop_
_entity_poly.entity_id
_entity_poly.type
_entity_poly.pdbx_seq_one_letter_code
_entity_poly.pdbx_strand_id
1 'polypeptide(L)'
;MAAAVLSDVVKRVGDFLVNEAVFLYEVRDHVEWVTDELRAMECFLKDAELKSKRDERVKNWVRQVREIAYRAEDLVESFVLHAQRRRRLSEASSGPI
;
A
#
# COMPACT_ATOMS: atom_id res chain seq x y z
N MET A 1 -13.69 -2.93 10.25
CA MET A 1 -13.05 -1.62 10.04
C MET A 1 -11.63 -1.80 9.50
N ALA A 2 -10.81 -2.72 10.05
CA ALA A 2 -9.45 -2.96 9.56
C ALA A 2 -9.41 -3.48 8.11
N ALA A 3 -10.38 -4.32 7.72
CA ALA A 3 -10.46 -4.83 6.34
C ALA A 3 -10.72 -3.74 5.30
N ALA A 4 -11.52 -2.72 5.63
CA ALA A 4 -11.79 -1.60 4.72
C ALA A 4 -10.52 -0.76 4.47
N VAL A 5 -9.76 -0.48 5.54
CA VAL A 5 -8.47 0.22 5.45
C VAL A 5 -7.50 -0.56 4.56
N LEU A 6 -7.40 -1.88 4.72
CA LEU A 6 -6.53 -2.71 3.86
C LEU A 6 -6.97 -2.69 2.40
N SER A 7 -8.28 -2.77 2.14
CA SER A 7 -8.84 -2.70 0.79
C SER A 7 -8.49 -1.38 0.10
N ASP A 8 -8.56 -0.27 0.82
CA ASP A 8 -8.17 1.05 0.32
C ASP A 8 -6.66 1.12 0.02
N VAL A 9 -5.80 0.57 0.89
CA VAL A 9 -4.35 0.54 0.67
C VAL A 9 -3.99 -0.33 -0.55
N VAL A 10 -4.56 -1.53 -0.67
CA VAL A 10 -4.36 -2.44 -1.82
C VAL A 10 -4.74 -1.74 -3.12
N LYS A 11 -5.84 -0.99 -3.13
CA LYS A 11 -6.27 -0.24 -4.31
C LYS A 11 -5.27 0.87 -4.68
N ARG A 12 -4.82 1.67 -3.71
CA ARG A 12 -3.84 2.75 -3.94
C ARG A 12 -2.50 2.21 -4.47
N VAL A 13 -2.04 1.09 -3.92
CA VAL A 13 -0.80 0.43 -4.37
C VAL A 13 -0.94 -0.06 -5.82
N GLY A 14 -2.08 -0.67 -6.17
CA GLY A 14 -2.36 -1.11 -7.54
C GLY A 14 -2.44 0.05 -8.53
N ASP A 15 -3.15 1.12 -8.18
CA ASP A 15 -3.28 2.32 -9.01
C ASP A 15 -1.91 3.02 -9.22
N PHE A 16 -1.02 2.97 -8.23
CA PHE A 16 0.36 3.45 -8.34
C PHE A 16 1.19 2.61 -9.31
N LEU A 17 1.14 1.27 -9.19
CA LEU A 17 1.85 0.36 -10.08
C LEU A 17 1.48 0.59 -11.55
N VAL A 18 0.19 0.76 -11.84
CA VAL A 18 -0.29 0.99 -13.21
C VAL A 18 0.22 2.33 -13.77
N ASN A 19 0.28 3.38 -12.94
CA ASN A 19 0.66 4.72 -13.39
C ASN A 19 2.18 4.95 -13.48
N GLU A 20 2.98 4.24 -12.68
CA GLU A 20 4.45 4.43 -12.61
C GLU A 20 5.27 3.20 -13.06
N ALA A 21 4.62 2.18 -13.65
CA ALA A 21 5.25 0.96 -14.17
C ALA A 21 6.41 1.20 -15.16
N VAL A 22 6.43 2.34 -15.84
CA VAL A 22 7.49 2.69 -16.80
C VAL A 22 8.80 3.10 -16.10
N PHE A 23 8.75 3.58 -14.86
CA PHE A 23 9.92 4.10 -14.12
C PHE A 23 10.48 3.16 -13.04
N LEU A 24 9.79 2.05 -12.72
CA LEU A 24 10.07 1.24 -11.53
C LEU A 24 10.29 -0.25 -11.82
N TYR A 25 11.04 -0.58 -12.88
CA TYR A 25 11.31 -1.98 -13.23
C TYR A 25 11.92 -2.80 -12.07
N GLU A 26 12.75 -2.18 -11.22
CA GLU A 26 13.36 -2.85 -10.05
C GLU A 26 12.43 -2.98 -8.83
N VAL A 27 11.35 -2.19 -8.74
CA VAL A 27 10.51 -2.13 -7.53
C VAL A 27 9.14 -2.79 -7.75
N ARG A 28 8.74 -3.02 -9.01
CA ARG A 28 7.46 -3.63 -9.37
C ARG A 28 7.21 -4.95 -8.62
N ASP A 29 8.19 -5.84 -8.62
CA ASP A 29 8.05 -7.17 -8.02
C ASP A 29 7.91 -7.10 -6.48
N HIS A 30 8.53 -6.10 -5.83
CA HIS A 30 8.37 -5.85 -4.40
C HIS A 30 6.99 -5.28 -4.07
N VAL A 31 6.46 -4.41 -4.91
CA VAL A 31 5.13 -3.81 -4.71
C VAL A 31 4.03 -4.84 -4.97
N GLU A 32 4.19 -5.71 -5.97
CA GLU A 32 3.30 -6.85 -6.21
C GLU A 32 3.29 -7.80 -5.01
N TRP A 33 4.46 -8.15 -4.48
CA TRP A 33 4.58 -8.96 -3.27
C TRP A 33 3.89 -8.33 -2.05
N VAL A 34 4.08 -7.03 -1.80
CA VAL A 34 3.39 -6.32 -0.71
C VAL A 34 1.87 -6.32 -0.92
N THR A 35 1.41 -6.16 -2.16
CA THR A 35 -0.02 -6.15 -2.49
C THR A 35 -0.67 -7.50 -2.19
N ASP A 36 0.01 -8.59 -2.54
CA ASP A 36 -0.48 -9.95 -2.27
C ASP A 36 -0.50 -10.26 -0.78
N GLU A 37 0.52 -9.85 -0.03
CA GLU A 37 0.57 -10.03 1.43
C GLU A 37 -0.54 -9.24 2.13
N LEU A 38 -0.81 -8.02 1.70
CA LEU A 38 -1.92 -7.20 2.22
C LEU A 38 -3.29 -7.81 1.90
N ARG A 39 -3.47 -8.42 0.72
CA ARG A 39 -4.70 -9.15 0.38
C ARG A 39 -4.88 -10.40 1.25
N ALA A 40 -3.82 -11.16 1.47
CA ALA A 40 -3.86 -12.31 2.37
C ALA A 40 -4.26 -11.88 3.80
N MET A 41 -3.70 -10.78 4.28
CA MET A 41 -4.07 -10.17 5.58
C MET A 41 -5.54 -9.71 5.60
N GLU A 42 -6.06 -9.13 4.52
CA GLU A 42 -7.47 -8.70 4.44
C GLU A 42 -8.43 -9.89 4.59
N CYS A 43 -8.15 -11.01 3.92
CA CYS A 43 -8.91 -12.25 4.04
C CYS A 43 -8.94 -12.77 5.49
N PHE A 44 -7.78 -12.80 6.15
CA PHE A 44 -7.70 -13.23 7.56
C PHE A 44 -8.41 -12.27 8.52
N LEU A 45 -8.36 -10.97 8.25
CA LEU A 45 -8.94 -9.97 9.14
C LEU A 45 -10.48 -10.00 9.15
N LYS A 46 -11.13 -10.41 8.07
CA LYS A 46 -12.60 -10.57 8.03
C LYS A 46 -13.10 -11.54 9.12
N ASP A 47 -12.40 -12.64 9.34
CA ASP A 47 -12.74 -13.62 10.39
C ASP A 47 -12.16 -13.26 11.76
N ALA A 48 -10.98 -12.64 11.79
CA ALA A 48 -10.31 -12.24 13.02
C ALA A 48 -11.03 -11.09 13.74
N GLU A 49 -11.67 -10.16 13.02
CA GLU A 49 -12.37 -9.00 13.60
C GLU A 49 -13.64 -9.40 14.37
N LEU A 50 -14.24 -10.55 14.02
CA LEU A 50 -15.32 -11.17 14.81
C LEU A 50 -14.78 -11.88 16.06
N LYS A 51 -13.65 -12.58 15.94
CA LYS A 51 -13.00 -13.31 17.04
C LYS A 51 -12.30 -12.39 18.05
N SER A 52 -11.84 -11.21 17.64
CA SER A 52 -11.14 -10.24 18.49
C SER A 52 -11.99 -9.67 19.62
N LYS A 53 -13.33 -9.83 19.55
CA LYS A 53 -14.24 -9.44 20.63
C LYS A 53 -14.12 -10.33 21.87
N ARG A 54 -13.52 -11.52 21.74
CA ARG A 54 -13.44 -12.53 22.80
C ARG A 54 -12.02 -13.04 23.08
N ASP A 55 -11.06 -12.80 22.17
CA ASP A 55 -9.65 -13.19 22.36
C ASP A 55 -8.72 -11.98 22.19
N GLU A 56 -8.06 -11.59 23.29
CA GLU A 56 -7.12 -10.45 23.33
C GLU A 56 -5.86 -10.67 22.48
N ARG A 57 -5.45 -11.93 22.23
CA ARG A 57 -4.32 -12.21 21.31
C ARG A 57 -4.71 -11.85 19.89
N VAL A 58 -5.93 -12.18 19.50
CA VAL A 58 -6.48 -11.83 18.17
C VAL A 58 -6.64 -10.30 18.07
N LYS A 59 -7.08 -9.63 19.13
CA LYS A 59 -7.17 -8.16 19.15
C LYS A 59 -5.82 -7.47 19.02
N ASN A 60 -4.79 -7.95 19.72
CA ASN A 60 -3.44 -7.40 19.57
C ASN A 60 -2.84 -7.67 18.17
N TRP A 61 -3.14 -8.83 17.58
CA TRP A 61 -2.74 -9.14 16.21
C TRP A 61 -3.42 -8.23 15.19
N VAL A 62 -4.74 -8.02 15.29
CA VAL A 62 -5.51 -7.08 14.45
C VAL A 62 -4.91 -5.67 14.51
N ARG A 63 -4.49 -5.22 15.70
CA ARG A 63 -3.82 -3.92 15.87
C ARG A 63 -2.50 -3.85 15.10
N GLN A 64 -1.65 -4.88 15.22
CA GLN A 64 -0.35 -4.92 14.53
C GLN A 64 -0.51 -4.90 13.01
N VAL A 65 -1.44 -5.70 12.47
CA VAL A 65 -1.71 -5.71 11.02
C VAL A 65 -2.18 -4.34 10.54
N ARG A 66 -3.02 -3.65 11.33
CA ARG A 66 -3.45 -2.28 11.01
C ARG A 66 -2.29 -1.28 11.00
N GLU A 67 -1.38 -1.37 11.97
CA GLU A 67 -0.19 -0.50 11.98
C GLU A 67 0.73 -0.74 10.77
N ILE A 68 0.88 -2.00 10.35
CA ILE A 68 1.64 -2.35 9.14
C ILE A 68 0.97 -1.77 7.89
N ALA A 69 -0.36 -1.86 7.81
CA ALA A 69 -1.13 -1.30 6.69
C ALA A 69 -0.93 0.22 6.57
N TYR A 70 -1.00 0.96 7.68
CA TYR A 70 -0.76 2.41 7.66
C TYR A 70 0.67 2.76 7.23
N ARG A 71 1.68 2.02 7.70
CA ARG A 71 3.06 2.24 7.26
C ARG A 71 3.24 1.95 5.77
N ALA A 72 2.56 0.94 5.24
CA ALA A 72 2.57 0.66 3.81
C ALA A 72 1.92 1.79 3.02
N GLU A 73 0.80 2.34 3.50
CA GLU A 73 0.14 3.51 2.91
C GLU A 73 1.07 4.73 2.87
N ASP A 74 1.71 5.07 4.00
CA ASP A 74 2.65 6.19 4.10
C ASP A 74 3.83 6.06 3.13
N LEU A 75 4.37 4.83 2.98
CA LEU A 75 5.45 4.55 2.04
C LEU A 75 5.00 4.75 0.60
N VAL A 76 3.83 4.23 0.24
CA VAL A 76 3.27 4.38 -1.11
C VAL A 76 3.02 5.86 -1.42
N GLU A 77 2.43 6.62 -0.50
CA GLU A 77 2.21 8.06 -0.66
C GLU A 77 3.53 8.83 -0.84
N SER A 78 4.53 8.53 -0.02
CA SER A 78 5.87 9.10 -0.17
C SER A 78 6.46 8.81 -1.56
N PHE A 79 6.36 7.56 -2.04
CA PHE A 79 6.85 7.18 -3.36
C PHE A 79 6.12 7.92 -4.48
N VAL A 80 4.79 8.03 -4.42
CA VAL A 80 3.97 8.81 -5.37
C VAL A 80 4.44 10.26 -5.43
N LEU A 81 4.63 10.91 -4.28
CA LEU A 81 5.10 12.30 -4.20
C LEU A 81 6.50 12.46 -4.81
N HIS A 82 7.41 11.52 -4.55
CA HIS A 82 8.75 11.53 -5.14
C HIS A 82 8.72 11.32 -6.67
N ALA A 83 7.89 10.41 -7.17
CA ALA A 83 7.72 10.16 -8.61
C ALA A 83 7.18 11.40 -9.33
N GLN A 84 6.12 12.03 -8.79
CA GLN A 84 5.57 13.28 -9.32
C GLN A 84 6.61 14.41 -9.35
N ARG A 85 7.45 14.52 -8.31
CA ARG A 85 8.52 15.52 -8.25
C ARG A 85 9.57 15.28 -9.33
N ARG A 86 10.00 14.04 -9.56
CA ARG A 86 10.93 13.70 -10.65
C ARG A 86 10.35 14.02 -12.02
N ARG A 87 9.07 13.71 -12.24
CA ARG A 87 8.39 13.99 -13.52
C ARG A 87 8.38 15.48 -13.83
N ARG A 88 8.00 16.32 -12.86
CA ARG A 88 8.06 17.80 -12.98
C ARG A 88 9.47 18.31 -13.27
N LEU A 89 10.49 17.74 -12.63
CA LEU A 89 11.89 18.12 -12.88
C LEU A 89 12.34 17.72 -14.29
N SER A 90 11.92 16.56 -14.79
CA SER A 90 12.22 16.12 -16.16
C SER A 90 11.55 17.01 -17.21
N GLU A 91 10.27 17.36 -17.00
CA GLU A 91 9.50 18.25 -17.89
C GLU A 91 10.05 19.68 -17.87
N ALA A 92 10.47 20.20 -16.71
CA ALA A 92 11.10 21.51 -16.58
C ALA A 92 12.51 21.57 -17.20
N SER A 93 13.22 20.44 -17.29
CA SER A 93 14.55 20.36 -17.93
C SER A 93 14.49 20.28 -19.46
N SER A 94 13.31 19.99 -20.02
CA SER A 94 13.10 19.74 -21.45
C SER A 94 12.43 20.92 -22.16
N GLY A 95 12.81 22.17 -21.82
CA GLY A 95 12.18 23.43 -22.25
C GLY A 95 11.83 23.55 -23.76
N PRO A 96 10.92 24.49 -24.12
CA PRO A 96 10.26 24.49 -25.41
C PRO A 96 11.25 24.64 -26.57
N ILE A 97 11.10 23.77 -27.57
CA ILE A 97 11.78 23.82 -28.88
C ILE A 97 11.42 25.11 -29.61
#